data_AF-A0A2E9WDG5-F1
#
_entry.id   AF-A0A2E9WDG5-F1
#
_cell.length_a   1.000
_cell.length_b   1.000
_cell.length_c   1.000
_cell.angle_alpha   90.00
_cell.angle_beta   90.00
_cell.angle_gamma   90.00
#
_symmetry.space_group_name_H-M   'P 1'
#
loop_
_entity.id
_entity.type
_entity.pdbx_description
1 polymer ?
#
loop_
_entity_poly.entity_id
_entity_poly.type
_entity_poly.pdbx_seq_one_letter_code
_entity_poly.pdbx_strand_id
1 'polypeptide(L)' 'MCGIGTTQLGFHQYKLELQTPFPQYDLKSEQEKEIKFYRQQGISEDFLAQVFLAPSSGIWFPSTEDLVRSGVVDEVVADQ' A
#
# COMPACT_ATOMS: atom_id res chain seq x y z
N MET A 1 -16.56 -25.86 -13.24
CA MET A 1 -16.78 -25.06 -12.02
C MET A 1 -15.82 -23.89 -12.08
N CYS A 2 -16.29 -22.69 -12.41
CA CYS A 2 -15.48 -21.48 -12.31
C CYS A 2 -15.59 -21.02 -10.86
N GLY A 3 -14.50 -21.08 -10.09
CA GLY A 3 -14.48 -20.54 -8.73
C GLY A 3 -14.53 -19.02 -8.79
N ILE A 4 -15.36 -18.40 -7.95
CA ILE A 4 -15.35 -16.96 -7.69
C ILE A 4 -13.98 -16.66 -7.07
N GLY A 5 -13.08 -16.04 -7.84
CA GLY A 5 -11.77 -15.64 -7.34
C GLY A 5 -11.92 -14.42 -6.43
N THR A 6 -11.38 -14.47 -5.21
CA THR A 6 -11.30 -13.30 -4.34
C THR A 6 -10.18 -12.38 -4.84
N THR A 7 -10.52 -11.15 -5.22
CA THR A 7 -9.52 -10.11 -5.53
C THR A 7 -8.83 -9.67 -4.24
N GLN A 8 -7.50 -9.58 -4.24
CA GLN A 8 -6.70 -9.15 -3.09
C GLN A 8 -5.82 -7.96 -3.47
N LEU A 9 -5.81 -6.92 -2.63
CA LEU A 9 -4.84 -5.82 -2.70
C LEU A 9 -3.72 -6.11 -1.69
N GLY A 10 -2.48 -6.12 -2.17
CA GLY A 10 -1.29 -6.37 -1.37
C GLY A 10 -0.33 -5.19 -1.37
N PHE A 11 0.33 -4.95 -0.24
CA PHE A 11 1.24 -3.83 -0.03
C PHE A 11 2.60 -4.31 0.45
N HIS A 12 3.66 -3.63 0.02
CA HIS A 12 5.01 -3.81 0.51
C HIS A 12 5.78 -2.50 0.34
N GLN A 13 6.76 -2.23 1.20
CA GLN A 13 7.65 -1.08 0.98
C GLN A 13 8.52 -1.29 -0.26
N TYR A 14 9.10 -0.21 -0.78
CA TYR A 14 10.04 -0.30 -1.90
C TYR A 14 11.24 -1.20 -1.58
N LYS A 15 11.64 -2.03 -2.55
CA LYS A 15 12.94 -2.71 -2.52
C LYS A 15 13.92 -1.91 -3.35
N LEU A 16 14.84 -1.20 -2.72
CA LEU A 16 15.99 -0.64 -3.43
C LEU A 16 17.21 -1.53 -3.29
N GLU A 17 17.45 -2.30 -4.34
CA GLU A 17 18.73 -2.97 -4.57
C GLU A 17 19.65 -2.05 -5.37
N LEU A 18 20.17 -1.01 -4.73
CA LEU A 18 21.20 -0.16 -5.34
C LEU A 18 22.58 -0.79 -5.04
N GLN A 19 23.26 -1.29 -6.09
CA GLN A 19 24.63 -1.82 -5.98
C GLN A 19 25.67 -0.74 -5.67
N THR A 20 25.31 0.54 -5.81
CA THR A 20 26.11 1.71 -5.45
C THR A 20 25.19 2.81 -4.94
N PRO A 21 25.58 3.61 -3.92
CA PRO A 21 24.78 4.74 -3.47
C PRO A 21 24.57 5.68 -4.66
N PHE A 22 23.32 5.82 -5.12
CA PHE A 22 22.98 6.80 -6.15
C PHE A 22 22.84 8.14 -5.43
N PRO A 23 23.80 9.07 -5.50
CA PRO A 23 23.86 10.22 -4.59
C PRO A 23 22.72 11.22 -4.79
N GLN A 24 21.90 11.03 -5.82
CA GLN A 24 20.89 11.98 -6.28
C GLN A 24 19.45 11.51 -6.05
N TYR A 25 19.22 10.29 -5.55
CA TYR A 25 17.86 9.79 -5.34
C TYR A 25 17.53 9.76 -3.85
N ASP A 26 16.88 10.82 -3.36
CA ASP A 26 16.40 10.92 -1.98
C ASP A 26 15.08 10.14 -1.83
N LEU A 27 15.22 8.84 -1.62
CA LEU A 27 14.11 7.93 -1.37
C LEU A 27 13.19 8.37 -0.24
N LYS A 28 13.78 8.95 0.80
CA LYS A 28 13.02 9.38 1.96
C LYS A 28 12.13 10.54 1.59
N SER A 29 12.65 11.52 0.84
CA SER A 29 11.85 12.63 0.31
C SER A 29 10.73 12.14 -0.61
N GLU A 30 11.00 11.18 -1.49
CA GLU A 30 9.97 10.61 -2.37
C GLU A 30 8.87 9.90 -1.57
N GLN A 31 9.25 9.07 -0.59
CA GLN A 31 8.30 8.40 0.30
C GLN A 31 7.47 9.38 1.13
N GLU A 32 8.07 10.47 1.61
CA GLU A 32 7.35 11.52 2.35
C GLU A 32 6.31 12.24 1.47
N LYS A 33 6.62 12.46 0.18
CA LYS A 33 5.65 13.03 -0.79
C LYS A 33 4.48 12.09 -1.02
N GLU A 34 4.72 10.79 -1.14
CA GLU A 34 3.67 9.78 -1.30
C GLU A 34 2.75 9.71 -0.08
N ILE A 35 3.31 9.66 1.14
CA ILE A 35 2.53 9.69 2.38
C ILE A 35 1.60 10.91 2.41
N LYS A 36 2.14 12.08 2.07
CA LYS A 36 1.37 13.31 2.06
C LYS A 36 0.25 13.26 1.03
N PHE A 37 0.51 12.72 -0.15
CA PHE A 37 -0.48 12.56 -1.20
C PHE A 37 -1.61 11.60 -0.77
N TYR A 38 -1.29 10.44 -0.20
CA TYR A 38 -2.29 9.46 0.24
C TYR A 38 -3.14 9.96 1.40
N ARG A 39 -2.53 10.67 2.36
CA ARG A 39 -3.26 11.36 3.43
C ARG A 39 -4.28 12.35 2.86
N GLN A 40 -3.91 13.09 1.81
CA GLN A 40 -4.82 14.03 1.14
C GLN A 40 -5.98 13.34 0.42
N GLN A 41 -5.85 12.06 0.06
CA GLN A 41 -6.94 11.26 -0.48
C GLN A 41 -7.89 10.72 0.61
N GLY A 42 -7.61 10.99 1.90
CA GLY A 42 -8.43 10.52 3.02
C GLY A 42 -8.01 9.15 3.55
N ILE A 43 -6.86 8.61 3.13
CA ILE A 43 -6.36 7.35 3.67
C ILE A 43 -5.92 7.53 5.13
N SER A 44 -6.30 6.60 6.00
CA SER A 44 -6.03 6.70 7.44
C SER A 44 -4.54 6.60 7.77
N GLU A 45 -4.10 7.39 8.77
CA GLU A 45 -2.71 7.40 9.23
C GLU A 45 -2.22 6.02 9.68
N ASP A 46 -3.06 5.28 10.41
CA ASP A 46 -2.71 3.95 10.90
C ASP A 46 -2.48 2.95 9.76
N PHE A 47 -3.23 3.07 8.66
CA PHE A 47 -3.03 2.25 7.48
C PHE A 47 -1.74 2.62 6.76
N LEU A 48 -1.48 3.93 6.58
CA LEU A 48 -0.23 4.40 5.98
C LEU A 48 0.98 3.92 6.79
N ALA A 49 0.93 4.01 8.13
CA ALA A 49 1.99 3.48 8.98
C ALA A 49 2.26 1.99 8.74
N GLN A 50 1.23 1.18 8.54
CA GLN A 50 1.37 -0.26 8.24
C GLN A 50 2.02 -0.51 6.87
N VAL A 51 1.62 0.23 5.83
CA VAL A 51 2.18 0.11 4.47
C VAL A 51 3.70 0.27 4.47
N PHE A 52 4.20 1.24 5.23
CA PHE A 52 5.65 1.52 5.29
C PHE A 52 6.43 0.64 6.29
N LEU A 53 5.75 -0.12 7.16
CA LEU A 53 6.38 -1.12 8.02
C LEU A 53 6.53 -2.48 7.32
N ALA A 54 5.72 -2.78 6.31
CA ALA A 54 5.74 -4.07 5.62
C ALA A 54 7.10 -4.30 4.92
N PRO A 55 7.85 -5.37 5.25
CA PRO A 55 9.14 -5.66 4.63
C PRO A 55 8.97 -5.89 3.13
N SER A 56 9.92 -5.37 2.33
CA SER A 56 9.90 -5.56 0.86
C SER A 56 10.08 -7.01 0.42
N SER A 57 10.47 -7.91 1.34
CA SER A 57 10.57 -9.35 1.14
C SER A 57 9.24 -10.09 1.30
N GLY A 58 8.18 -9.41 1.70
CA GLY A 58 6.84 -9.98 1.89
C GLY A 58 5.76 -9.07 1.33
N ILE A 59 4.53 -9.58 1.27
CA ILE A 59 3.35 -8.80 0.88
C ILE A 59 2.39 -8.84 2.06
N TRP A 60 1.98 -7.67 2.53
CA TRP A 60 0.90 -7.53 3.49
C TRP A 60 -0.44 -7.48 2.75
N PHE A 61 -1.35 -8.37 3.10
CA PHE A 61 -2.70 -8.43 2.56
C PHE A 61 -3.70 -7.99 3.65
N PRO A 62 -4.07 -6.70 3.71
CA PRO A 62 -5.15 -6.22 4.57
C PRO A 62 -6.49 -6.89 4.21
N SER A 63 -7.37 -7.01 5.19
CA SER A 63 -8.72 -7.51 4.91
C SER A 63 -9.52 -6.49 4.08
N THR A 64 -10.56 -6.96 3.41
CA THR A 64 -11.51 -6.09 2.72
C THR A 64 -12.10 -5.02 3.64
N GLU A 65 -12.38 -5.36 4.90
CA GLU A 65 -12.87 -4.42 5.90
C GLU A 65 -11.83 -3.33 6.20
N ASP A 66 -10.56 -3.71 6.34
CA ASP A 66 -9.46 -2.76 6.58
C ASP A 66 -9.29 -1.81 5.40
N LEU A 67 -9.43 -2.31 4.17
CA LEU A 67 -9.33 -1.50 2.95
C LEU A 67 -10.44 -0.44 2.86
N VAL A 68 -11.67 -0.80 3.21
CA VAL A 68 -12.80 0.16 3.23
C VAL A 68 -12.65 1.15 4.38
N ARG A 69 -12.39 0.66 5.60
CA ARG A 69 -12.26 1.51 6.79
C ARG A 69 -11.09 2.50 6.71
N SER A 70 -10.03 2.13 6.00
CA SER A 70 -8.87 2.99 5.80
C SER A 70 -9.03 4.03 4.69
N GLY A 71 -10.09 3.98 3.88
CA GLY A 71 -10.27 4.88 2.73
C GLY A 71 -9.42 4.51 1.51
N VAL A 72 -8.86 3.29 1.46
CA VAL A 72 -8.14 2.79 0.28
C VAL A 72 -9.11 2.31 -0.80
N VAL A 73 -10.26 1.78 -0.38
CA VAL A 73 -11.36 1.37 -1.24
C VAL A 73 -12.62 2.09 -0.77
N ASP A 74 -13.37 2.69 -1.70
CA ASP A 74 -14.63 3.35 -1.37
C ASP A 74 -15.72 2.34 -0.99
N GLU A 75 -15.91 1.31 -1.83
CA GLU A 75 -16.88 0.25 -1.61
C GLU A 75 -16.49 -1.06 -2.31
N VAL A 76 -17.14 -2.15 -1.90
CA VAL A 76 -16.97 -3.48 -2.51
C VAL A 76 -18.26 -3.83 -3.22
N VAL A 77 -18.18 -3.94 -4.54
CA VAL A 77 -19.33 -4.31 -5.38
C VAL A 77 -19.35 -5.82 -5.55
N ALA A 78 -20.47 -6.46 -5.21
CA ALA A 78 -20.67 -7.89 -5.48
C ALA A 78 -20.96 -8.11 -6.97
N ASP A 79 -20.42 -9.20 -7.53
CA ASP A 79 -20.85 -9.68 -8.85
C ASP A 79 -22.35 -10.02 -8.78
N GLN A 80 -23.14 -9.41 -9.69
CA GLN A 80 -24.58 -9.68 -9.85
C GLN A 80 -24.84 -10.95 -10.66
#